data_AF-A0A0B6ZFG7-F1
#
_entry.id   AF-A0A0B6ZFG7-F1
#
_cell.length_a   1.000
_cell.length_b   1.000
_cell.length_c   1.000
_cell.angle_alpha   90.00
_cell.angle_beta   90.00
_cell.angle_gamma   90.00
#
_symmetry.space_group_name_H-M   'P 1'
#
loop_
_entity.id
_entity.type
_entity.pdbx_description
1 polymer ?
#
loop_
_entity_poly.entity_id
_entity_poly.type
_entity_poly.pdbx_seq_one_letter_code
_entity_poly.pdbx_strand_id
1 'polypeptide(L)'
;RLTEKQQRALERVGVAVSSAVDRFVSVGQSLAEENVDIKADMCLACHDARMAGSTIQRLTCIRLHTDDSASTAADKTAMVRAARQLLSAITKVLLLADRIVVKQLLSSKDKVMMSLYQVEQVNSFTDFVTAFSQFGKDMVELAHLSGDRQNDLKSDKHRAQMGSARAVLE
;
A
#
# COMPACT_ATOMS: atom_id res chain seq x y z
N ARG A 1 40.18 0.94 3.98
CA ARG A 1 39.64 1.44 5.27
C ARG A 1 38.68 2.59 4.97
N LEU A 2 37.52 2.64 5.63
CA LEU A 2 36.61 3.79 5.54
C LEU A 2 37.15 4.91 6.43
N THR A 3 36.99 6.17 6.04
CA THR A 3 37.31 7.31 6.91
C THR A 3 36.26 7.45 8.01
N GLU A 4 36.61 8.03 9.16
CA GLU A 4 35.66 8.32 10.24
C GLU A 4 34.42 9.09 9.74
N LYS A 5 34.63 10.01 8.78
CA LYS A 5 33.55 10.75 8.12
C LYS A 5 32.60 9.82 7.36
N GLN A 6 33.12 8.84 6.63
CA GLN A 6 32.32 7.84 5.91
C GLN A 6 31.56 6.91 6.86
N GLN A 7 32.16 6.58 8.00
CA GLN A 7 31.58 5.71 9.02
C GLN A 7 30.39 6.39 9.73
N ARG A 8 30.56 7.64 10.15
CA ARG A 8 29.47 8.46 10.71
C ARG A 8 28.35 8.69 9.71
N ALA A 9 28.69 8.87 8.42
CA ALA A 9 27.67 9.00 7.38
C ALA A 9 26.85 7.72 7.23
N LEU A 10 27.49 6.54 7.28
CA LEU A 10 26.81 5.26 7.17
C LEU A 10 25.87 4.99 8.36
N GLU A 11 26.30 5.31 9.57
CA GLU A 11 25.46 5.21 10.77
C GLU A 11 24.20 6.08 10.66
N ARG A 12 24.36 7.35 10.23
CA ARG A 12 23.24 8.27 9.99
C ARG A 12 22.25 7.70 8.97
N VAL A 13 22.74 7.06 7.91
CA VAL A 13 21.88 6.40 6.92
C VAL A 13 21.09 5.26 7.56
N GLY A 14 21.72 4.41 8.37
CA GLY A 14 21.02 3.32 9.05
C GLY A 14 19.93 3.78 10.00
N VAL A 15 20.22 4.82 10.80
CA VAL A 15 19.22 5.45 11.67
C VAL A 15 18.07 6.03 10.85
N ALA A 16 18.38 6.78 9.78
CA ALA A 16 17.37 7.38 8.92
C ALA A 16 16.47 6.33 8.24
N VAL A 17 17.04 5.22 7.78
CA VAL A 17 16.28 4.09 7.19
C VAL A 17 15.36 3.50 8.25
N SER A 18 15.87 3.15 9.43
CA SER A 18 15.06 2.58 10.52
C SER A 18 13.89 3.49 10.91
N SER A 19 14.13 4.79 11.09
CA SER A 19 13.08 5.75 11.39
C SER A 19 12.07 5.92 10.25
N ALA A 20 12.49 5.83 8.99
CA ALA A 20 11.58 5.86 7.85
C ALA A 20 10.68 4.62 7.80
N VAL A 21 11.25 3.44 8.10
CA VAL A 21 10.50 2.19 8.21
C VAL A 21 9.48 2.26 9.35
N ASP A 22 9.85 2.80 10.51
CA ASP A 22 8.92 2.93 11.64
C ASP A 22 7.70 3.80 11.28
N ARG A 23 7.91 4.91 10.56
CA ARG A 23 6.82 5.77 10.06
C ARG A 23 5.94 5.03 9.05
N PHE A 24 6.55 4.32 8.10
CA PHE A 24 5.82 3.54 7.10
C PHE A 24 4.97 2.45 7.76
N VAL A 25 5.55 1.72 8.71
CA VAL A 25 4.86 0.66 9.46
C VAL A 25 3.73 1.22 10.30
N SER A 26 3.89 2.39 10.92
CA SER A 26 2.81 3.03 11.69
C SER A 26 1.56 3.25 10.85
N VAL A 27 1.72 3.70 9.59
CA VAL A 27 0.60 3.86 8.65
C VAL A 27 0.00 2.52 8.28
N GLY A 28 0.83 1.51 7.99
CA GLY A 28 0.36 0.16 7.67
C GLY A 28 -0.41 -0.51 8.82
N GLN A 29 0.01 -0.29 10.07
CA GLN A 29 -0.68 -0.81 11.26
C GLN A 29 -2.02 -0.12 11.50
N SER A 30 -2.10 1.20 11.34
CA SER A 30 -3.37 1.93 11.39
C SER A 30 -4.35 1.40 10.33
N LEU A 31 -3.86 1.19 9.10
CA LEU A 31 -4.67 0.64 8.01
C LEU A 31 -5.14 -0.80 8.31
N ALA A 32 -4.32 -1.60 9.00
CA ALA A 32 -4.66 -2.95 9.42
C ALA A 32 -5.79 -2.99 10.45
N GLU A 33 -5.87 -2.00 11.35
CA GLU A 33 -6.91 -1.92 12.38
C GLU A 33 -8.30 -1.71 11.78
N GLU A 34 -8.36 -0.96 10.68
CA GLU A 34 -9.59 -0.65 9.95
C GLU A 34 -10.05 -1.80 9.03
N ASN A 35 -9.18 -2.75 8.71
CA ASN A 35 -9.41 -3.79 7.71
C ASN A 35 -9.10 -5.20 8.26
N VAL A 36 -10.07 -5.79 8.97
CA VAL A 36 -9.93 -7.06 9.71
C VAL A 36 -9.45 -8.22 8.82
N ASP A 37 -9.89 -8.25 7.57
CA ASP A 37 -9.60 -9.31 6.60
C ASP A 37 -8.13 -9.37 6.16
N ILE A 38 -7.43 -8.23 6.16
CA ILE A 38 -5.99 -8.19 5.85
C ILE A 38 -5.12 -7.97 7.10
N LYS A 39 -5.73 -7.76 8.27
CA LYS A 39 -5.04 -7.32 9.49
C LYS A 39 -3.85 -8.20 9.85
N ALA A 40 -4.05 -9.52 9.82
CA ALA A 40 -3.00 -10.48 10.15
C ALA A 40 -1.80 -10.37 9.18
N ASP A 41 -2.07 -10.39 7.88
CA ASP A 41 -1.04 -10.30 6.84
C ASP A 41 -0.32 -8.95 6.87
N MET A 42 -1.06 -7.86 7.08
CA MET A 42 -0.52 -6.50 7.15
C MET A 42 0.39 -6.33 8.37
N CYS A 43 -0.04 -6.80 9.53
CA CYS A 43 0.77 -6.79 10.75
C CYS A 43 2.06 -7.61 10.60
N LEU A 44 1.98 -8.78 9.95
CA LEU A 44 3.17 -9.61 9.69
C LEU A 44 4.14 -8.90 8.74
N ALA A 45 3.67 -8.36 7.62
CA ALA A 45 4.51 -7.63 6.67
C ALA A 45 5.13 -6.37 7.30
N CYS A 46 4.38 -5.67 8.15
CA CYS A 46 4.85 -4.54 8.95
C CYS A 46 5.94 -4.94 9.95
N HIS A 47 5.76 -6.08 10.64
CA HIS A 47 6.75 -6.63 11.55
C HIS A 47 8.05 -6.97 10.81
N ASP A 48 7.96 -7.70 9.70
CA ASP A 48 9.10 -8.06 8.85
C ASP A 48 9.87 -6.82 8.37
N ALA A 49 9.15 -5.77 7.94
CA ALA A 49 9.76 -4.50 7.52
C ALA A 49 10.55 -3.86 8.68
N ARG A 50 9.96 -3.78 9.87
CA ARG A 50 10.62 -3.23 11.06
C ARG A 50 11.87 -4.01 11.45
N MET A 51 11.80 -5.34 11.42
CA MET A 51 12.95 -6.20 11.72
C MET A 51 14.08 -6.03 10.71
N ALA A 52 13.75 -5.91 9.41
CA ALA A 52 14.74 -5.65 8.37
C ALA A 52 15.37 -4.24 8.53
N GLY A 53 14.58 -3.22 8.84
CA GLY A 53 15.06 -1.85 9.12
C GLY A 53 16.03 -1.80 10.31
N SER A 54 15.66 -2.43 11.43
CA SER A 54 16.53 -2.56 12.61
C SER A 54 17.83 -3.32 12.29
N THR A 55 17.73 -4.38 11.48
CA THR A 55 18.93 -5.12 11.02
C THR A 55 19.85 -4.23 10.19
N ILE A 56 19.32 -3.40 9.28
CA ILE A 56 20.12 -2.44 8.51
C ILE A 56 20.82 -1.45 9.45
N GLN A 57 20.09 -0.85 10.39
CA GLN A 57 20.66 0.08 11.37
C GLN A 57 21.80 -0.55 12.18
N ARG A 58 21.61 -1.78 12.66
CA ARG A 58 22.63 -2.52 13.41
C ARG A 58 23.88 -2.78 12.56
N LEU A 59 23.71 -3.24 11.32
CA LEU A 59 24.82 -3.50 10.40
C LEU A 59 25.60 -2.23 10.03
N THR A 60 24.94 -1.07 10.00
CA THR A 60 25.62 0.22 9.78
C THR A 60 26.35 0.74 11.02
N CYS A 61 25.88 0.40 12.22
CA CYS A 61 26.50 0.81 13.49
C CYS A 61 27.75 -0.03 13.84
N ILE A 62 27.70 -1.37 13.66
CA ILE A 62 28.81 -2.28 14.00
C ILE A 62 30.12 -1.93 13.25
N ARG A 63 30.01 -1.35 12.06
CA ARG A 63 31.18 -0.89 11.29
C ARG A 63 32.03 0.16 12.01
N LEU A 64 31.59 0.73 13.13
CA LEU A 64 32.39 1.61 14.01
C LEU A 64 33.56 0.90 14.71
N HIS A 65 33.47 -0.42 14.92
CA HIS A 65 34.30 -1.10 15.92
C HIS A 65 35.26 -2.18 15.40
N THR A 66 35.17 -2.60 14.13
CA THR A 66 36.00 -3.69 13.59
C THR A 66 36.87 -3.23 12.42
N ASP A 67 38.19 -3.25 12.63
CA ASP A 67 39.22 -2.88 11.64
C ASP A 67 39.68 -4.08 10.78
N ASP A 68 38.94 -5.20 10.81
CA ASP A 68 39.35 -6.45 10.19
C ASP A 68 38.80 -6.62 8.77
N SER A 69 39.70 -6.56 7.80
CA SER A 69 39.43 -6.60 6.36
C SER A 69 38.65 -7.82 5.85
N ALA A 70 38.72 -8.97 6.54
CA ALA A 70 38.00 -10.20 6.18
C ALA A 70 36.48 -10.14 6.45
N SER A 71 36.05 -9.31 7.42
CA SER A 71 34.64 -9.14 7.80
C SER A 71 33.78 -8.39 6.76
N THR A 72 34.42 -7.60 5.89
CA THR A 72 33.71 -6.63 5.04
C THR A 72 32.83 -7.26 3.95
N ALA A 73 33.18 -8.43 3.41
CA ALA A 73 32.40 -9.11 2.36
C ALA A 73 31.14 -9.78 2.93
N ALA A 74 31.25 -10.42 4.10
CA ALA A 74 30.13 -11.01 4.82
C ALA A 74 29.13 -9.92 5.25
N ASP A 75 29.62 -8.78 5.75
CA ASP A 75 28.77 -7.65 6.15
C ASP A 75 28.06 -6.98 4.98
N LYS A 76 28.74 -6.82 3.83
CA LYS A 76 28.10 -6.34 2.60
C LYS A 76 26.99 -7.30 2.14
N THR A 77 27.24 -8.61 2.21
CA THR A 77 26.24 -9.62 1.86
C THR A 77 25.05 -9.59 2.83
N ALA A 78 25.30 -9.47 4.12
CA ALA A 78 24.26 -9.33 5.14
C ALA A 78 23.41 -8.06 4.92
N MET A 79 24.06 -6.94 4.59
CA MET A 79 23.37 -5.68 4.27
C MET A 79 22.47 -5.80 3.04
N VAL A 80 22.95 -6.44 1.97
CA VAL A 80 22.15 -6.70 0.76
C VAL A 80 20.96 -7.60 1.08
N ARG A 81 21.14 -8.64 1.91
CA ARG A 81 20.05 -9.52 2.35
C ARG A 81 19.00 -8.74 3.14
N ALA A 82 19.41 -7.93 4.12
CA ALA A 82 18.50 -7.11 4.92
C ALA A 82 17.74 -6.09 4.05
N ALA A 83 18.41 -5.45 3.09
CA ALA A 83 17.76 -4.53 2.14
C ALA A 83 16.72 -5.25 1.25
N ARG A 84 17.03 -6.45 0.75
CA ARG A 84 16.07 -7.25 -0.03
C ARG A 84 14.87 -7.69 0.81
N GLN A 85 15.11 -8.10 2.06
CA GLN A 85 14.04 -8.44 3.00
C GLN A 85 13.14 -7.23 3.25
N LEU A 86 13.72 -6.05 3.46
CA LEU A 86 12.97 -4.81 3.64
C LEU A 86 12.10 -4.49 2.41
N LEU A 87 12.68 -4.53 1.20
CA LEU A 87 11.93 -4.28 -0.04
C LEU A 87 10.80 -5.29 -0.25
N SER A 88 11.03 -6.57 0.07
CA SER A 88 10.01 -7.61 0.00
C SER A 88 8.85 -7.33 0.97
N ALA A 89 9.17 -7.00 2.23
CA ALA A 89 8.18 -6.67 3.25
C ALA A 89 7.37 -5.42 2.89
N ILE A 90 8.04 -4.34 2.43
CA ILE A 90 7.38 -3.12 1.94
C ILE A 90 6.47 -3.43 0.76
N THR A 91 6.92 -4.23 -0.21
CA THR A 91 6.11 -4.63 -1.36
C THR A 91 4.85 -5.37 -0.91
N LYS A 92 4.96 -6.28 0.07
CA LYS A 92 3.78 -6.95 0.65
C LYS A 92 2.80 -5.96 1.27
N VAL A 93 3.28 -4.99 2.05
CA VAL A 93 2.42 -3.93 2.63
C VAL A 93 1.68 -3.15 1.53
N LEU A 94 2.39 -2.73 0.48
CA LEU A 94 1.79 -1.98 -0.63
C LEU A 94 0.75 -2.81 -1.41
N LEU A 95 1.02 -4.10 -1.63
CA LEU A 95 0.05 -5.00 -2.28
C LEU A 95 -1.20 -5.24 -1.42
N LEU A 96 -1.04 -5.34 -0.11
CA LEU A 96 -2.18 -5.45 0.81
C LEU A 96 -3.00 -4.16 0.84
N ALA A 97 -2.35 -2.99 0.80
CA ALA A 97 -3.03 -1.71 0.69
C ALA A 97 -3.80 -1.58 -0.64
N ASP A 98 -3.23 -2.01 -1.77
CA ASP A 98 -3.92 -2.01 -3.07
C ASP A 98 -5.20 -2.86 -3.05
N ARG A 99 -5.19 -4.00 -2.34
CA ARG A 99 -6.38 -4.83 -2.17
C ARG A 99 -7.54 -4.08 -1.51
N ILE A 100 -7.26 -3.19 -0.56
CA ILE A 100 -8.29 -2.38 0.10
C ILE A 100 -8.94 -1.42 -0.91
N VAL A 101 -8.13 -0.74 -1.72
CA VAL A 101 -8.63 0.17 -2.76
C VAL A 101 -9.50 -0.57 -3.78
N VAL A 102 -9.06 -1.77 -4.20
CA VAL A 102 -9.88 -2.62 -5.09
C VAL A 102 -11.19 -3.04 -4.42
N LYS A 103 -11.18 -3.37 -3.12
CA LYS A 103 -12.41 -3.70 -2.37
C LYS A 103 -13.37 -2.52 -2.26
N GLN A 104 -12.86 -1.31 -2.02
CA GLN A 104 -13.67 -0.10 -1.99
C GLN A 104 -14.35 0.13 -3.35
N LEU A 105 -13.62 -0.04 -4.45
CA LEU A 105 -14.18 0.06 -5.80
C LEU A 105 -15.28 -0.99 -6.05
N LEU A 106 -15.05 -2.25 -5.66
CA LEU A 106 -16.04 -3.32 -5.80
C LEU A 106 -17.28 -3.04 -4.94
N SER A 107 -17.10 -2.57 -3.70
CA SER A 107 -18.20 -2.20 -2.82
C SER A 107 -19.03 -1.04 -3.39
N SER A 108 -18.39 -0.01 -3.94
CA SER A 108 -19.08 1.10 -4.62
C SER A 108 -19.88 0.61 -5.83
N LYS A 109 -19.29 -0.30 -6.64
CA LYS A 109 -19.99 -0.94 -7.76
C LYS A 109 -21.20 -1.76 -7.29
N ASP A 110 -21.10 -2.48 -6.17
CA ASP A 110 -22.22 -3.24 -5.62
C ASP A 110 -23.31 -2.31 -5.05
N LYS A 111 -22.96 -1.17 -4.45
CA LYS A 111 -23.95 -0.14 -4.04
C LYS A 111 -24.76 0.36 -5.23
N VAL A 112 -24.11 0.70 -6.34
CA VAL A 112 -24.77 1.13 -7.59
C VAL A 112 -25.76 0.06 -8.08
N MET A 113 -25.36 -1.21 -8.06
CA MET A 113 -26.25 -2.31 -8.46
C MET A 113 -27.48 -2.40 -7.54
N MET A 114 -27.30 -2.22 -6.23
CA MET A 114 -28.40 -2.26 -5.26
C MET A 114 -29.34 -1.06 -5.38
N SER A 115 -28.81 0.16 -5.56
CA SER A 115 -29.65 1.35 -5.74
C SER A 115 -30.37 1.34 -7.09
N LEU A 116 -29.75 0.80 -8.15
CA LEU A 116 -30.43 0.59 -9.42
C LEU A 116 -31.60 -0.40 -9.28
N TYR A 117 -31.40 -1.50 -8.56
CA TYR A 117 -32.48 -2.44 -8.27
C TYR A 117 -33.62 -1.77 -7.49
N GLN A 118 -33.31 -0.90 -6.52
CA GLN A 118 -34.34 -0.14 -5.80
C GLN A 118 -35.14 0.77 -6.72
N VAL A 119 -34.50 1.44 -7.69
CA VAL A 119 -35.16 2.26 -8.70
C VAL A 119 -36.14 1.44 -9.54
N GLU A 120 -35.83 0.17 -9.85
CA GLU A 120 -36.72 -0.72 -10.61
C GLU A 120 -37.99 -1.12 -9.82
N GLN A 121 -37.93 -1.14 -8.49
CA GLN A 121 -39.01 -1.63 -7.62
C GLN A 121 -39.99 -0.56 -7.13
N VAL A 122 -39.74 0.72 -7.44
CA VAL A 122 -40.58 1.83 -6.96
C VAL A 122 -41.98 1.81 -7.60
N ASN A 123 -43.01 2.12 -6.81
CA ASN A 123 -44.41 2.12 -7.25
C ASN A 123 -45.08 3.51 -7.15
N SER A 124 -44.30 4.55 -6.87
CA SER A 124 -44.78 5.94 -6.83
C SER A 124 -43.71 6.89 -7.37
N PHE A 125 -44.15 8.05 -7.86
CA PHE A 125 -43.23 9.07 -8.36
C PHE A 125 -42.35 9.63 -7.24
N THR A 126 -42.88 9.79 -6.03
CA THR A 126 -42.11 10.27 -4.87
C THR A 126 -40.99 9.29 -4.48
N ASP A 127 -41.29 7.99 -4.48
CA ASP A 127 -40.31 6.95 -4.19
C ASP A 127 -39.27 6.86 -5.31
N PHE A 128 -39.71 7.00 -6.57
CA PHE A 128 -38.82 7.09 -7.73
C PHE A 128 -37.81 8.23 -7.59
N VAL A 129 -38.26 9.45 -7.29
CA VAL A 129 -37.37 10.61 -7.12
C VAL A 129 -36.35 10.35 -6.01
N THR A 130 -36.76 9.73 -4.91
CA THR A 130 -35.89 9.40 -3.78
C THR A 130 -34.85 8.34 -4.16
N ALA A 131 -35.29 7.22 -4.74
CA ALA A 131 -34.41 6.13 -5.16
C ALA A 131 -33.44 6.56 -6.26
N PHE A 132 -33.92 7.32 -7.25
CA PHE A 132 -33.10 7.82 -8.35
C PHE A 132 -32.05 8.84 -7.87
N SER A 133 -32.40 9.67 -6.89
CA SER A 133 -31.44 10.59 -6.24
C SER A 133 -30.31 9.82 -5.54
N GLN A 134 -30.62 8.72 -4.85
CA GLN A 134 -29.61 7.88 -4.21
C GLN A 134 -28.74 7.15 -5.23
N PHE A 135 -29.35 6.54 -6.25
CA PHE A 135 -28.63 5.92 -7.36
C PHE A 135 -27.64 6.90 -8.02
N GLY A 136 -28.06 8.14 -8.30
CA GLY A 136 -27.19 9.17 -8.84
C GLY A 136 -25.98 9.49 -7.96
N LYS A 137 -26.16 9.52 -6.63
CA LYS A 137 -25.03 9.73 -5.68
C LYS A 137 -24.04 8.56 -5.72
N ASP A 138 -24.55 7.32 -5.69
CA ASP A 138 -23.72 6.13 -5.74
C ASP A 138 -22.93 6.05 -7.07
N MET A 139 -23.58 6.45 -8.17
CA MET A 139 -22.95 6.55 -9.49
C MET A 139 -21.81 7.58 -9.54
N VAL A 140 -21.97 8.75 -8.91
CA VAL A 140 -20.90 9.75 -8.80
C VAL A 140 -19.73 9.22 -7.98
N GLU A 141 -19.99 8.55 -6.85
CA GLU A 141 -18.94 7.89 -6.05
C GLU A 141 -18.16 6.87 -6.91
N LEU A 142 -18.86 6.01 -7.65
CA LEU A 142 -18.25 5.02 -8.51
C LEU A 142 -17.44 5.64 -9.66
N ALA A 143 -17.95 6.71 -10.29
CA ALA A 143 -17.26 7.41 -11.37
C ALA A 143 -15.91 7.98 -10.91
N HIS A 144 -15.86 8.57 -9.70
CA HIS A 144 -14.60 9.04 -9.11
C HIS A 144 -13.63 7.89 -8.83
N LEU A 145 -14.06 6.88 -8.08
CA LEU A 145 -13.20 5.75 -7.70
C LEU A 145 -12.67 4.98 -8.92
N SER A 146 -13.54 4.75 -9.91
CA SER A 146 -13.16 4.05 -11.13
C SER A 146 -12.24 4.88 -12.01
N GLY A 147 -12.35 6.22 -12.00
CA GLY A 147 -11.43 7.10 -12.70
C GLY A 147 -10.06 7.20 -12.08
N ASP A 148 -9.98 7.30 -10.76
CA ASP A 148 -8.70 7.25 -10.06
C ASP A 148 -8.00 5.91 -10.31
N ARG A 149 -8.72 4.79 -10.20
CA ARG A 149 -8.17 3.47 -10.50
C ARG A 149 -7.71 3.34 -11.96
N GLN A 150 -8.47 3.88 -12.91
CA GLN A 150 -8.08 3.87 -14.33
C GLN A 150 -6.74 4.59 -14.54
N ASN A 151 -6.52 5.73 -13.87
CA ASN A 151 -5.27 6.50 -13.97
C ASN A 151 -4.07 5.78 -13.34
N ASP A 152 -4.30 4.97 -12.30
CA ASP A 152 -3.25 4.20 -11.65
C ASP A 152 -2.76 3.00 -12.48
N LEU A 153 -3.61 2.46 -13.36
CA LEU A 153 -3.29 1.30 -14.18
C LEU A 153 -2.13 1.57 -15.15
N LYS A 154 -1.05 0.82 -14.97
CA LYS A 154 0.16 0.92 -15.81
C LYS A 154 0.01 0.21 -17.16
N SER A 155 -0.84 -0.81 -17.24
CA SER A 155 -1.12 -1.52 -18.49
C SER A 155 -2.11 -0.71 -19.34
N ASP A 156 -1.68 -0.27 -20.52
CA ASP A 156 -2.53 0.46 -21.47
C ASP A 156 -3.80 -0.33 -21.84
N LYS A 157 -3.67 -1.65 -21.96
CA LYS A 157 -4.81 -2.55 -22.21
C LYS A 157 -5.83 -2.49 -21.07
N HIS A 158 -5.38 -2.64 -19.81
CA HIS A 158 -6.31 -2.60 -18.67
C HIS A 158 -6.91 -1.22 -18.48
N ARG A 159 -6.12 -0.16 -18.70
CA ARG A 159 -6.58 1.23 -18.66
C ARG A 159 -7.67 1.49 -19.70
N ALA A 160 -7.48 1.02 -20.94
CA ALA A 160 -8.47 1.13 -22.01
C ALA A 160 -9.74 0.31 -21.73
N GLN A 161 -9.60 -0.91 -21.21
CA GLN A 161 -10.74 -1.74 -20.81
C GLN A 161 -11.59 -1.06 -19.73
N MET A 162 -10.94 -0.48 -18.72
CA MET A 162 -11.64 0.25 -17.66
C MET A 162 -12.33 1.51 -18.20
N GLY A 163 -11.65 2.27 -19.06
CA GLY A 163 -12.24 3.43 -19.73
C GLY A 163 -13.46 3.08 -20.59
N SER A 164 -13.40 1.97 -21.33
CA SER A 164 -14.53 1.49 -22.13
C SER A 164 -15.71 1.05 -21.26
N ALA A 165 -15.46 0.38 -20.13
CA ALA A 165 -16.52 -0.04 -19.23
C ALA A 165 -17.22 1.17 -18.59
N ARG A 166 -16.46 2.20 -18.21
CA ARG A 166 -16.99 3.45 -17.69
C ARG A 166 -17.85 4.20 -18.70
N ALA A 167 -17.38 4.33 -19.95
CA ALA A 167 -18.12 5.01 -21.01
C ALA A 167 -19.45 4.35 -21.40
N VAL A 168 -19.68 3.09 -21.00
CA VAL A 168 -20.97 2.41 -21.18
C VAL A 168 -21.91 2.66 -20.00
N LEU A 169 -21.34 2.88 -18.81
CA LEU A 169 -22.09 3.06 -17.57
C LEU A 169 -22.48 4.53 -17.33
N GLU A 170 -21.59 5.47 -17.69
CA GLU A 170 -21.75 6.93 -17.63
C GLU A 170 -22.58 7.45 -18.82
#